data_AF-A0A0J5JXS5-F1
#
_entry.id   AF-A0A0J5JXS5-F1
#
_cell.length_a   1.000
_cell.length_b   1.000
_cell.length_c   1.000
_cell.angle_alpha   90.00
_cell.angle_beta   90.00
_cell.angle_gamma   90.00
#
_symmetry.space_group_name_H-M   'P 1'
#
loop_
_entity.id
_entity.type
_entity.pdbx_description
1 polymer ?
#
loop_
_entity_poly.entity_id
_entity_poly.type
_entity_poly.pdbx_seq_one_letter_code
_entity_poly.pdbx_strand_id
1 'polypeptide(L)' 'MVDEHENHIIDTVISLLDILVIIQIEDDPIIGIVLVALLKIVTKDRLIRILFILLVIILGEVSEIES' A
#
# COMPACT_ATOMS: atom_id res chain seq x y z
N MET A 1 -9.92 -23.95 8.99
CA MET A 1 -8.70 -24.03 8.16
C MET A 1 -8.77 -22.83 7.27
N VAL A 2 -7.88 -21.83 7.47
CA VAL A 2 -7.82 -20.68 6.55
C VAL A 2 -7.25 -21.21 5.24
N ASP A 3 -7.94 -20.95 4.14
CA ASP A 3 -7.61 -21.52 2.84
C ASP A 3 -6.25 -20.98 2.37
N GLU A 4 -5.31 -21.86 2.02
CA GLU A 4 -3.97 -21.50 1.55
C GLU A 4 -4.05 -20.60 0.29
N HIS A 5 -5.11 -20.81 -0.50
CA HIS A 5 -5.46 -20.01 -1.67
C HIS A 5 -5.84 -18.57 -1.31
N GLU A 6 -6.60 -18.36 -0.24
CA GLU A 6 -7.02 -17.03 0.22
C GLU A 6 -5.81 -16.19 0.66
N ASN A 7 -4.87 -16.81 1.37
CA ASN A 7 -3.62 -16.16 1.77
C ASN A 7 -2.76 -15.74 0.57
N HIS A 8 -2.70 -16.58 -0.48
CA HIS A 8 -1.98 -16.27 -1.71
C HIS A 8 -2.58 -15.09 -2.47
N ILE A 9 -3.90 -15.01 -2.53
CA ILE A 9 -4.61 -13.88 -3.15
C ILE A 9 -4.32 -12.59 -2.39
N ILE A 10 -4.45 -12.61 -1.06
CA ILE A 10 -4.19 -11.45 -0.20
C ILE A 10 -2.75 -10.94 -0.36
N ASP A 11 -1.77 -11.83 -0.36
CA ASP A 11 -0.36 -11.45 -0.51
C ASP A 11 -0.07 -10.86 -1.91
N THR A 12 -0.76 -11.35 -2.95
CA THR A 12 -0.69 -10.78 -4.31
C THR A 12 -1.31 -9.39 -4.36
N VAL A 13 -2.49 -9.19 -3.75
CA VAL A 13 -3.16 -7.88 -3.69
C VAL A 13 -2.31 -6.86 -2.94
N ILE A 14 -1.71 -7.24 -1.81
CA ILE A 14 -0.78 -6.37 -1.07
C ILE A 14 0.41 -5.96 -1.95
N SER A 15 0.97 -6.89 -2.71
CA SER A 15 2.09 -6.59 -3.60
C SER A 15 1.71 -5.62 -4.73
N LEU A 16 0.50 -5.74 -5.27
CA LEU A 16 -0.01 -4.79 -6.27
C LEU A 16 -0.24 -3.40 -5.66
N LEU A 17 -0.81 -3.34 -4.46
CA LEU A 17 -1.02 -2.11 -3.71
C LEU A 17 0.29 -1.39 -3.38
N ASP A 18 1.32 -2.14 -2.99
CA ASP A 18 2.67 -1.61 -2.77
C ASP A 18 3.22 -0.94 -4.04
N ILE A 19 3.03 -1.56 -5.22
CA ILE A 19 3.45 -0.99 -6.51
C ILE A 19 2.66 0.29 -6.83
N LEU A 20 1.34 0.28 -6.63
CA LEU A 20 0.51 1.45 -6.90
C LEU A 20 0.92 2.67 -6.08
N VAL A 21 1.23 2.48 -4.79
CA VAL A 21 1.72 3.56 -3.92
C VAL A 21 3.02 4.16 -4.44
N ILE A 22 3.94 3.32 -4.94
CA ILE A 22 5.22 3.82 -5.48
C ILE A 22 4.98 4.63 -6.76
N ILE A 23 4.08 4.19 -7.64
CA ILE A 23 3.78 4.86 -8.91
C ILE A 23 3.02 6.17 -8.68
N GLN A 24 2.12 6.22 -7.70
CA GLN A 24 1.32 7.42 -7.40
C GLN A 24 2.18 8.60 -6.94
N ILE A 25 3.38 8.35 -6.40
CA ILE A 25 4.30 9.42 -6.02
C ILE A 25 5.14 9.81 -7.25
N GLU A 26 4.62 10.74 -8.05
CA GLU A 26 5.24 11.18 -9.31
C GLU A 26 6.53 11.99 -9.08
N ASP A 27 6.60 12.76 -8.00
CA ASP A 27 7.72 13.69 -7.73
C ASP A 27 9.02 12.98 -7.31
N ASP A 28 8.92 12.00 -6.42
CA ASP A 28 10.06 11.23 -5.93
C ASP A 28 9.65 9.78 -5.58
N PRO A 29 9.90 8.81 -6.47
CA PRO A 29 9.55 7.42 -6.24
C PRO A 29 10.33 6.80 -5.06
N ILE A 30 11.44 7.40 -4.61
CA ILE A 30 12.17 6.93 -3.42
C ILE A 30 11.29 7.09 -2.18
N ILE A 31 10.49 8.16 -2.09
CA ILE A 31 9.57 8.39 -0.99
C ILE A 31 8.53 7.27 -0.94
N GLY A 32 7.99 6.86 -2.09
CA GLY A 32 7.03 5.76 -2.19
C GLY A 32 7.62 4.43 -1.73
N ILE A 33 8.85 4.13 -2.13
CA ILE A 33 9.57 2.91 -1.72
C ILE A 33 9.80 2.91 -0.20
N VAL A 34 10.25 4.03 0.36
CA VAL A 34 10.48 4.17 1.81
C VAL A 34 9.16 4.02 2.57
N LEU A 35 8.08 4.62 2.10
CA LEU A 35 6.76 4.52 2.72
C LEU A 35 6.28 3.06 2.77
N VAL A 36 6.34 2.35 1.65
CA VAL A 36 5.98 0.92 1.56
C VAL A 36 6.86 0.08 2.49
N ALA A 37 8.17 0.33 2.53
CA ALA A 37 9.09 -0.38 3.41
C ALA A 37 8.76 -0.16 4.89
N LEU A 38 8.47 1.08 5.29
CA LEU A 38 8.04 1.42 6.65
C LEU A 38 6.70 0.77 7.00
N LEU A 39 5.73 0.81 6.10
CA LEU A 39 4.43 0.16 6.28
C LEU A 39 4.60 -1.35 6.50
N LYS A 40 5.51 -1.98 5.75
CA LYS A 40 5.81 -3.40 5.89
C LYS A 40 6.42 -3.75 7.25
N ILE A 41 7.23 -2.86 7.81
CA ILE A 41 7.90 -3.03 9.10
C ILE A 41 6.95 -2.77 10.26
N VAL A 42 6.18 -1.68 10.19
CA VAL A 42 5.30 -1.20 11.28
C VAL A 42 4.01 -2.03 11.35
N THR A 43 3.52 -2.53 10.22
CA THR A 43 2.25 -3.26 10.16
C THR A 43 2.49 -4.76 10.04
N LYS A 44 2.23 -5.48 11.14
CA LYS A 44 2.35 -6.95 11.22
C LYS A 44 1.10 -7.68 10.70
N ASP A 45 -0.06 -7.03 10.80
CA ASP A 45 -1.35 -7.53 10.32
C ASP A 45 -1.57 -7.17 8.84
N ARG A 46 -1.98 -8.15 8.04
CA ARG A 46 -2.17 -8.03 6.59
C ARG A 46 -3.34 -7.10 6.24
N LEU A 47 -4.45 -7.18 6.97
CA LEU A 47 -5.63 -6.35 6.72
C LEU A 47 -5.34 -4.89 7.06
N ILE A 48 -4.67 -4.65 8.18
CA ILE A 48 -4.29 -3.29 8.59
C ILE A 48 -3.37 -2.67 7.53
N ARG A 49 -2.45 -3.45 6.94
CA ARG A 49 -1.59 -2.96 5.86
C ARG A 49 -2.38 -2.54 4.63
N ILE A 50 -3.34 -3.36 4.19
CA ILE A 50 -4.21 -3.04 3.05
C ILE A 50 -4.97 -1.73 3.31
N LEU A 51 -5.55 -1.57 4.51
CA LEU A 51 -6.29 -0.36 4.88
C LEU A 51 -5.40 0.89 4.85
N PHE A 52 -4.16 0.79 5.35
CA PHE A 52 -3.22 1.90 5.30
C PHE A 52 -2.81 2.26 3.88
N ILE A 53 -2.52 1.27 3.02
CA ILE A 53 -2.20 1.54 1.62
C ILE A 53 -3.37 2.24 0.94
N LEU A 54 -4.60 1.76 1.15
CA LEU A 54 -5.79 2.38 0.58
C LEU A 54 -5.96 3.84 1.05
N LEU A 55 -5.70 4.09 2.34
CA LEU A 55 -5.75 5.43 2.92
C LEU A 55 -4.71 6.36 2.29
N VAL A 56 -3.48 5.89 2.10
CA VAL A 56 -2.41 6.65 1.43
C VAL A 56 -2.83 7.03 0.02
N ILE A 57 -3.38 6.07 -0.73
CA ILE A 57 -3.86 6.30 -2.10
C ILE A 57 -4.91 7.41 -2.11
N ILE A 58 -5.92 7.33 -1.22
CA ILE A 58 -6.98 8.35 -1.15
C ILE A 58 -6.42 9.71 -0.73
N LEU A 59 -5.49 9.76 0.22
CA LEU A 59 -4.87 11.01 0.67
C LEU A 59 -4.08 11.69 -0.45
N GLY A 60 -3.39 10.92 -1.29
CA GLY A 60 -2.70 11.45 -2.47
C GLY A 60 -3.67 12.18 -3.40
N GLU A 61 -4.74 11.49 -3.82
CA GLU A 61 -5.77 12.06 -4.70
C GLU A 61 -6.44 13.29 -4.08
N VAL A 62 -6.78 13.25 -2.79
CA VAL A 62 -7.41 14.40 -2.11
C VAL A 62 -6.48 15.59 -2.06
N SER A 63 -5.17 15.37 -1.86
CA SER A 63 -4.20 16.46 -1.83
C SER A 63 -3.98 17.11 -3.21
N GLU A 64 -4.06 16.33 -4.29
CA GLU A 64 -4.01 16.87 -5.66
C GLU A 64 -5.28 17.64 -6.03
N ILE A 65 -6.46 17.22 -5.56
CA ILE A 65 -7.73 17.91 -5.81
C ILE A 65 -7.78 19.30 -5.16
N GLU A 66 -7.06 19.52 -4.05
CA GLU A 66 -7.02 20.80 -3.33
C GLU A 66 -5.91 21.77 -3.80
N SER A 67 -5.05 21.36 -4.73
CA SER A 67 -3.93 22.17 -5.23
C SER A 67 -4.20 22.88 -6.56
#